data_AF-A0A1H6R7L4-F1
#
_entry.id   AF-A0A1H6R7L4-F1
#
_cell.length_a   1.000
_cell.length_b   1.000
_cell.length_c   1.000
_cell.angle_alpha   90.00
_cell.angle_beta   90.00
_cell.angle_gamma   90.00
#
_symmetry.space_group_name_H-M   'P 1'
#
loop_
_entity.id
_entity.type
_entity.pdbx_description
1 polymer ?
#
loop_
_entity_poly.entity_id
_entity_poly.type
_entity_poly.pdbx_seq_one_letter_code
_entity_poly.pdbx_strand_id
1 'polypeptide(L)' 'MVKVNENCIGCGACNAVCPDVFDFNDEGKVENIMGEDIPEDLMDAVKEAAEGCPVEAIEL' A
#
# COMPACT_ATOMS: atom_id res chain seq x y z
N MET A 1 8.82 6.84 -4.44
CA MET A 1 8.34 5.65 -5.16
C MET A 1 7.55 4.86 -4.15
N VAL A 2 6.25 4.68 -4.37
CA VAL A 2 5.38 4.02 -3.39
C VAL A 2 5.71 2.53 -3.36
N LYS A 3 6.15 2.02 -2.22
CA LYS A 3 6.58 0.62 -2.06
C LYS A 3 6.15 0.07 -0.71
N VAL A 4 5.74 -1.20 -0.69
CA VAL A 4 5.54 -1.96 0.55
C VAL A 4 6.80 -2.78 0.82
N ASN A 5 7.41 -2.64 2.00
CA ASN A 5 8.62 -3.37 2.38
C ASN A 5 8.32 -4.67 3.15
N GLU A 6 9.38 -5.40 3.49
CA GLU A 6 9.33 -6.73 4.12
C GLU A 6 8.69 -6.75 5.52
N ASN A 7 8.57 -5.60 6.19
CA ASN A 7 7.91 -5.51 7.50
C ASN A 7 6.38 -5.70 7.40
N CYS A 8 5.82 -5.67 6.18
CA CYS A 8 4.41 -5.92 5.95
C CYS A 8 3.95 -7.21 6.63
N ILE A 9 2.87 -7.14 7.41
CA ILE A 9 2.31 -8.29 8.13
C ILE A 9 1.03 -8.84 7.48
N GLY A 10 0.62 -8.32 6.32
CA GLY A 10 -0.59 -8.78 5.63
C GLY A 10 -1.91 -8.40 6.32
N CYS A 11 -1.93 -7.28 7.06
CA CYS A 11 -3.13 -6.89 7.82
C CYS A 11 -4.30 -6.38 6.96
N GLY A 12 -4.06 -5.98 5.71
CA GLY A 12 -5.09 -5.52 4.78
C GLY A 12 -5.58 -4.07 4.97
N ALA A 13 -5.04 -3.31 5.93
CA ALA A 13 -5.48 -1.93 6.18
C ALA A 13 -5.30 -1.03 4.95
N CYS A 14 -4.16 -1.10 4.28
CA CYS A 14 -3.88 -0.31 3.07
C CYS A 14 -4.74 -0.70 1.87
N ASN A 15 -4.99 -2.00 1.67
CA ASN A 15 -5.92 -2.49 0.63
C ASN A 15 -7.36 -2.01 0.89
N ALA A 16 -7.79 -1.93 2.16
CA ALA A 16 -9.12 -1.39 2.49
C ALA A 16 -9.25 0.12 2.21
N VAL A 17 -8.16 0.89 2.33
CA VAL A 17 -8.13 2.34 2.10
C VAL A 17 -7.96 2.68 0.62
N CYS A 18 -7.02 2.01 -0.07
CA CYS A 18 -6.69 2.28 -1.47
C CYS A 18 -6.52 0.96 -2.24
N PRO A 19 -7.62 0.25 -2.53
CA PRO A 19 -7.59 -1.05 -3.22
C PRO A 19 -7.09 -0.95 -4.67
N ASP A 20 -7.16 0.23 -5.28
CA ASP A 20 -6.64 0.46 -6.63
C ASP A 20 -5.10 0.43 -6.70
N VAL A 21 -4.41 0.72 -5.58
CA VAL A 21 -2.95 0.75 -5.51
C VAL A 21 -2.38 -0.44 -4.76
N PHE A 22 -3.06 -0.91 -3.71
CA PHE A 22 -2.54 -1.94 -2.83
C PHE A 22 -3.37 -3.22 -2.92
N ASP A 23 -2.74 -4.36 -3.24
CA ASP A 23 -3.41 -5.67 -3.24
C ASP A 23 -2.52 -6.78 -2.65
N PHE A 24 -3.14 -7.90 -2.27
CA PHE A 24 -2.45 -9.05 -1.73
C PHE A 24 -1.73 -9.84 -2.82
N ASN A 25 -0.49 -10.23 -2.55
CA ASN A 25 0.26 -11.18 -3.34
C ASN A 25 0.08 -12.62 -2.84
N ASP A 26 0.67 -13.58 -3.55
CA ASP A 26 0.55 -15.02 -3.25
C ASP A 26 1.16 -15.44 -1.90
N GLU A 27 1.97 -14.58 -1.27
CA GLU A 27 2.56 -14.81 0.06
C GLU A 27 1.71 -14.22 1.20
N GLY A 28 0.54 -13.66 0.88
CA GLY A 28 -0.34 -13.00 1.85
C GLY A 28 0.19 -11.66 2.35
N LYS A 29 1.15 -11.07 1.65
CA LYS A 29 1.62 -9.70 1.87
C LYS A 29 0.89 -8.75 0.93
N VAL A 30 0.82 -7.48 1.30
CA VAL A 30 0.28 -6.46 0.41
C VAL A 30 1.41 -5.82 -0.39
N GLU A 31 1.19 -5.54 -1.67
CA GLU A 31 2.12 -4.87 -2.58
C GLU A 31 1.46 -3.73 -3.36
N ASN A 32 2.28 -2.84 -3.92
CA ASN A 32 1.81 -1.82 -4.86
C ASN A 32 1.64 -2.46 -6.26
N ILE A 33 0.41 -2.49 -6.78
CA ILE A 33 0.07 -3.08 -8.07
C ILE A 33 0.06 -2.08 -9.25
N MET A 34 0.17 -0.78 -8.96
CA MET A 34 0.22 0.29 -9.97
C MET A 34 1.66 0.63 -10.39
N GLY A 35 2.67 0.20 -9.64
CA GLY A 35 4.07 0.49 -9.93
C GLY A 35 4.42 1.97 -9.70
N GLU A 36 5.14 2.58 -10.64
CA GLU A 36 5.63 3.96 -10.52
C GLU A 36 4.60 5.02 -10.94
N ASP A 37 3.63 4.65 -11.77
CA ASP A 37 2.65 5.57 -12.38
C ASP A 37 1.34 5.60 -11.56
N ILE A 38 1.40 6.11 -10.33
CA ILE A 38 0.20 6.31 -9.50
C ILE A 38 -0.46 7.65 -9.87
N PRO A 39 -1.75 7.65 -10.28
CA PRO A 39 -2.51 8.87 -10.53
C PRO A 39 -2.51 9.83 -9.33
N GLU A 40 -2.41 11.14 -9.58
CA GLU A 40 -2.37 12.16 -8.52
C GLU A 40 -3.63 12.17 -7.64
N ASP A 41 -4.79 11.79 -8.19
CA ASP A 41 -6.05 11.67 -7.46
C ASP A 41 -6.09 10.49 -6.47
N LEU A 42 -5.20 9.50 -6.62
CA LEU A 42 -5.03 8.41 -5.67
C LEU A 42 -3.99 8.70 -4.60
N MET A 43 -3.16 9.74 -4.76
CA MET A 43 -2.05 10.02 -3.84
C MET A 43 -2.50 10.34 -2.41
N ASP A 44 -3.67 10.93 -2.23
CA ASP A 44 -4.19 11.19 -0.88
C ASP A 44 -4.63 9.89 -0.18
N ALA A 45 -5.27 8.97 -0.91
CA ALA A 45 -5.61 7.64 -0.40
C ALA A 45 -4.34 6.81 -0.11
N VAL A 46 -3.28 6.96 -0.91
CA VAL A 46 -1.98 6.33 -0.68
C VAL A 46 -1.32 6.84 0.61
N LYS A 47 -1.35 8.15 0.87
CA LYS A 47 -0.84 8.71 2.13
C LYS A 47 -1.64 8.21 3.33
N GLU A 48 -2.98 8.19 3.22
CA GLU A 48 -3.84 7.66 4.28
C GLU A 48 -3.55 6.17 4.56
N ALA A 49 -3.36 5.37 3.51
CA ALA A 49 -2.96 3.97 3.64
C ALA A 49 -1.60 3.81 4.33
N ALA A 50 -0.63 4.69 4.03
CA ALA A 50 0.68 4.71 4.66
C ALA A 50 0.61 5.06 6.15
N GLU A 51 -0.13 6.11 6.50
CA GLU A 51 -0.37 6.53 7.90
C GLU A 51 -1.13 5.48 8.71
N GLY A 52 -2.04 4.74 8.06
CA GLY A 52 -2.81 3.66 8.66
C GLY A 52 -2.05 2.33 8.81
N CYS A 53 -0.82 2.22 8.28
CA CYS A 53 -0.06 0.98 8.36
C CYS A 53 0.44 0.74 9.79
N PRO A 54 0.00 -0.33 10.49
CA PRO A 54 0.34 -0.56 11.90
C PRO A 54 1.83 -0.87 12.15
N VAL A 55 2.59 -1.13 11.08
CA VAL A 55 4.01 -1.48 11.10
C VAL A 55 4.83 -0.57 10.18
N GLU A 56 4.23 0.53 9.70
CA GLU A 56 4.90 1.56 8.88
C GLU A 56 5.66 0.96 7.67
N ALA A 57 5.07 -0.05 7.03
CA ALA A 57 5.71 -0.79 5.93
C ALA A 57 5.58 -0.10 4.56
N ILE A 58 4.88 1.03 4.46
CA ILE A 58 4.66 1.75 3.19
C ILE A 58 5.63 2.93 3.11
N GLU A 59 6.51 2.88 2.12
CA GLU A 59 7.46 3.93 1.77
C GLU A 59 6.87 4.76 0.61
N LEU A 60 6.93 6.09 0.70
CA LEU A 60 6.38 7.03 -0.30
C LEU A 60 7.48 7.60 -1.21
#